data_AF-A0A965LJ94-F1
#
_entry.id   AF-A0A965LJ94-F1
#
_cell.length_a   1.000
_cell.length_b   1.000
_cell.length_c   1.000
_cell.angle_alpha   90.00
_cell.angle_beta   90.00
_cell.angle_gamma   90.00
#
_symmetry.space_group_name_H-M   'P 1'
#
loop_
_entity.id
_entity.type
_entity.pdbx_description
1 polymer ?
#
loop_
_entity_poly.entity_id
_entity_poly.type
_entity_poly.pdbx_seq_one_letter_code
_entity_poly.pdbx_strand_id
1 'polypeptide(L)'
;MENFEKEQGRLPRMILLQNHGLIAIGPSAGAVEATTKMAEKSAKIFLGAASLGGPVFLPEAQVRRISGRPDELYRQKVLKLE
;
A
#
# COMPACT_ATOMS: atom_id res chain seq x y z
N MET A 1 7.89 -0.66 14.43
CA MET A 1 6.58 0.04 14.37
C MET A 1 6.70 1.43 14.96
N GLU A 2 7.26 1.61 16.16
CA GLU A 2 7.39 2.94 16.81
C GLU A 2 8.05 4.01 15.93
N ASN A 3 9.18 3.72 15.26
CA ASN A 3 9.82 4.70 14.38
C ASN A 3 8.93 5.10 13.19
N PHE A 4 8.21 4.13 12.61
CA PHE A 4 7.30 4.40 11.50
C PHE A 4 6.15 5.29 11.94
N GLU A 5 5.57 5.04 13.12
CA GLU A 5 4.50 5.87 13.67
C GLU A 5 4.98 7.29 13.96
N LYS A 6 6.19 7.46 14.52
CA LYS A 6 6.81 8.77 14.74
C LYS A 6 7.03 9.54 13.44
N GLU A 7 7.48 8.87 12.39
CA GLU A 7 7.79 9.51 11.10
C GLU A 7 6.54 9.79 10.25
N GLN A 8 5.55 8.89 10.29
CA GLN A 8 4.41 8.91 9.38
C GLN A 8 3.10 9.36 10.05
N GLY A 9 3.09 9.53 11.38
CA GLY A 9 1.92 9.90 12.16
C GLY A 9 0.81 8.84 12.17
N ARG A 10 1.12 7.61 11.75
CA ARG A 10 0.17 6.49 11.68
C ARG A 10 0.90 5.15 11.70
N LEU A 11 0.19 4.11 12.11
CA LEU A 11 0.68 2.73 12.01
C LEU A 11 0.80 2.27 10.53
N PRO A 12 1.69 1.31 10.23
CA PRO A 12 1.76 0.72 8.91
C PRO A 12 0.48 -0.08 8.61
N ARG A 13 -0.04 0.02 7.37
CA ARG A 13 -1.18 -0.80 6.92
C ARG A 13 -0.78 -2.23 6.57
N MET A 14 0.49 -2.45 6.26
CA MET A 14 1.04 -3.78 6.03
C MET A 14 2.51 -3.87 6.43
N ILE A 15 2.96 -5.08 6.74
CA ILE A 15 4.36 -5.42 7.02
C ILE A 15 4.74 -6.56 6.08
N LEU A 16 5.86 -6.41 5.39
CA LEU A 16 6.44 -7.50 4.60
C LEU A 16 7.45 -8.26 5.45
N LEU A 17 7.35 -9.58 5.40
CA LEU A 17 8.26 -10.51 6.05
C LEU A 17 9.05 -11.24 4.98
N GLN A 18 10.37 -11.00 4.97
CA GLN A 18 11.27 -11.66 4.04
C GLN A 18 11.13 -13.19 4.18
N ASN A 19 11.03 -13.88 3.05
CA ASN A 19 10.87 -15.33 2.99
C ASN A 19 9.62 -15.87 3.72
N HIS A 20 8.57 -15.07 3.87
CA HIS A 20 7.34 -15.53 4.50
C HIS A 20 6.09 -14.97 3.80
N GLY A 21 5.93 -13.65 3.74
CA GLY A 21 4.73 -13.06 3.16
C GLY A 21 4.44 -11.68 3.70
N LEU A 22 3.16 -11.37 3.91
CA LEU A 22 2.71 -10.07 4.39
C LEU A 22 1.78 -10.23 5.60
N ILE A 23 1.83 -9.27 6.51
CA ILE A 23 0.84 -9.05 7.55
C ILE A 23 0.08 -7.78 7.19
N ALA A 24 -1.24 -7.86 6.99
CA ALA A 24 -2.10 -6.70 6.74
C ALA A 24 -2.84 -6.31 8.01
N ILE A 25 -2.93 -5.01 8.28
CA ILE A 25 -3.48 -4.43 9.51
C ILE A 25 -4.56 -3.42 9.10
N GLY A 26 -5.73 -3.47 9.73
CA GLY A 26 -6.81 -2.53 9.46
C GLY A 26 -7.96 -2.63 10.46
N PRO A 27 -8.83 -1.60 10.53
CA PRO A 27 -9.92 -1.52 11.50
C PRO A 27 -11.09 -2.48 11.21
N SER A 28 -11.08 -3.15 10.06
CA SER A 28 -12.11 -4.11 9.66
C SER A 28 -11.55 -5.19 8.75
N ALA A 29 -12.27 -6.31 8.62
CA ALA A 29 -11.91 -7.39 7.69
C ALA A 29 -11.79 -6.88 6.23
N GLY A 30 -12.70 -5.97 5.82
CA GLY A 30 -12.66 -5.37 4.48
C GLY A 30 -11.41 -4.52 4.25
N ALA A 31 -10.93 -3.81 5.26
CA ALA A 31 -9.70 -3.02 5.16
C ALA A 31 -8.46 -3.91 5.01
N VAL A 32 -8.41 -4.99 5.79
CA VAL A 32 -7.34 -6.01 5.72
C VAL A 32 -7.35 -6.69 4.35
N GLU A 33 -8.53 -7.09 3.85
CA GLU A 33 -8.68 -7.71 2.55
C GLU A 33 -8.27 -6.77 1.41
N ALA A 34 -8.73 -5.52 1.44
CA ALA A 34 -8.38 -4.51 0.44
C ALA A 34 -6.86 -4.26 0.39
N THR A 35 -6.22 -4.19 1.56
CA THR A 35 -4.76 -4.03 1.67
C THR A 35 -4.03 -5.25 1.10
N THR A 36 -4.48 -6.45 1.46
CA THR A 36 -3.91 -7.73 0.98
C THR A 36 -4.01 -7.85 -0.53
N LYS A 37 -5.18 -7.60 -1.11
CA LYS A 37 -5.40 -7.65 -2.57
C LYS A 37 -4.56 -6.60 -3.31
N MET A 38 -4.42 -5.41 -2.75
CA MET A 38 -3.58 -4.36 -3.36
C MET A 38 -2.10 -4.74 -3.33
N ALA A 39 -1.63 -5.34 -2.23
CA ALA A 39 -0.27 -5.83 -2.11
C ALA A 39 0.02 -6.95 -3.11
N GLU A 40 -0.87 -7.94 -3.22
CA GLU A 40 -0.76 -9.04 -4.18
C GLU A 40 -0.73 -8.52 -5.63
N LYS A 41 -1.66 -7.63 -5.99
CA LYS A 41 -1.70 -7.01 -7.33
C LYS A 41 -0.41 -6.26 -7.63
N SER A 42 0.08 -5.46 -6.68
CA SER A 42 1.31 -4.68 -6.84
C SER A 42 2.52 -5.59 -7.00
N ALA A 43 2.61 -6.69 -6.25
CA ALA A 43 3.67 -7.69 -6.38
C ALA A 43 3.65 -8.37 -7.76
N LYS A 44 2.47 -8.73 -8.27
CA LYS A 44 2.32 -9.30 -9.63
C LYS A 44 2.81 -8.34 -10.71
N ILE A 45 2.43 -7.05 -10.62
CA ILE A 45 2.89 -6.01 -11.56
C ILE A 45 4.40 -5.83 -11.46
N PHE A 46 4.93 -5.73 -10.23
CA PHE A 46 6.36 -5.56 -10.00
C PHE A 46 7.17 -6.71 -10.56
N LEU A 47 6.76 -7.96 -10.31
CA LEU A 47 7.42 -9.16 -10.81
C LEU A 47 7.41 -9.19 -12.35
N GLY A 48 6.26 -8.87 -12.97
CA GLY A 48 6.16 -8.75 -14.42
C GLY A 48 7.12 -7.70 -14.98
N ALA A 49 7.16 -6.51 -14.39
CA ALA A 49 8.08 -5.45 -14.82
C ALA A 49 9.55 -5.83 -14.59
N ALA A 50 9.87 -6.47 -13.47
CA ALA A 50 11.22 -6.95 -13.15
C ALA A 50 11.74 -7.94 -14.20
N SER A 51 10.86 -8.76 -14.79
CA SER A 51 11.22 -9.67 -15.89
C SER A 51 11.52 -8.96 -17.22
N LEU A 52 11.17 -7.68 -17.34
CA LEU A 52 11.28 -6.87 -18.57
C LEU A 52 12.26 -5.69 -18.42
N GLY A 53 13.27 -5.81 -17.54
CA GLY A 53 14.28 -4.76 -17.32
C GLY A 53 14.00 -3.85 -16.12
N GLY A 54 12.93 -4.11 -15.36
CA GLY A 54 12.63 -3.41 -14.11
C GLY A 54 11.43 -2.47 -14.19
N PRO A 55 10.79 -2.17 -13.04
CA PRO A 55 9.72 -1.20 -12.98
C PRO A 55 10.23 0.23 -13.18
N VAL A 56 9.48 1.03 -13.95
CA VAL A 56 9.63 2.49 -13.98
C VAL A 56 8.71 3.07 -12.91
N PHE A 57 9.30 3.56 -11.81
CA PHE A 57 8.52 4.11 -10.70
C PHE A 57 8.00 5.52 -10.99
N LEU A 58 6.87 5.85 -10.38
CA LEU A 58 6.35 7.22 -10.37
C LEU A 58 7.29 8.12 -9.55
N PRO A 59 7.59 9.35 -10.02
CA PRO A 59 8.24 10.35 -9.20
C PRO A 59 7.46 10.63 -7.92
N GLU A 60 8.18 10.90 -6.82
CA GLU A 60 7.59 11.09 -5.50
C GLU A 60 6.53 12.21 -5.47
N ALA A 61 6.72 13.28 -6.24
CA ALA A 61 5.74 14.35 -6.38
C ALA A 61 4.40 13.86 -6.98
N GLN A 62 4.45 12.92 -7.91
CA GLN A 62 3.24 12.31 -8.47
C GLN A 62 2.57 11.38 -7.47
N VAL A 63 3.34 10.61 -6.69
CA VAL A 63 2.81 9.76 -5.62
C VAL A 63 2.07 10.61 -4.58
N ARG A 64 2.70 11.68 -4.07
CA ARG A 64 2.08 12.61 -3.11
C ARG A 64 0.80 13.24 -3.67
N ARG A 65 0.83 13.69 -4.94
CA ARG A 65 -0.35 14.25 -5.60
C ARG A 65 -1.49 13.23 -5.67
N ILE A 66 -1.21 11.98 -6.04
CA ILE A 66 -2.23 10.92 -6.15
C ILE A 66 -2.86 10.61 -4.78
N SER A 67 -2.05 10.50 -3.73
CA SER A 67 -2.53 10.23 -2.37
C SER A 67 -3.51 11.30 -1.84
N GLY A 68 -3.38 12.55 -2.31
CA GLY A 68 -4.27 13.65 -1.94
C GLY A 68 -5.46 13.90 -2.88
N ARG A 69 -5.65 13.09 -3.93
CA ARG A 69 -6.75 13.33 -4.88
C ARG A 69 -8.11 13.08 -4.23
N PRO A 70 -9.15 13.89 -4.53
CA PRO A 70 -10.49 13.68 -3.97
C PRO A 70 -11.08 12.29 -4.23
N ASP A 71 -10.83 11.69 -5.40
CA ASP A 71 -11.31 10.36 -5.76
C ASP A 71 -10.58 9.24 -5.00
N GLU A 72 -9.29 9.40 -4.75
CA GLU A 72 -8.53 8.47 -3.91
C GLU A 72 -9.02 8.54 -2.45
N LEU A 73 -9.20 9.74 -1.90
CA LEU A 73 -9.76 9.91 -0.55
C LEU A 73 -11.16 9.28 -0.43
N TYR A 74 -12.00 9.45 -1.47
CA TYR A 74 -13.30 8.79 -1.53
C TYR A 74 -13.17 7.26 -1.55
N ARG A 75 -12.27 6.71 -2.38
CA ARG A 75 -12.00 5.26 -2.44
C ARG A 75 -11.59 4.70 -1.08
N GLN A 76 -10.71 5.40 -0.36
CA GLN A 76 -10.28 4.96 0.97
C GLN A 76 -11.42 4.94 1.98
N LYS A 77 -12.33 5.93 1.94
CA LYS A 77 -13.54 5.97 2.77
C LYS A 77 -14.50 4.81 2.47
N VAL A 78 -14.75 4.53 1.19
CA VAL A 78 -15.62 3.42 0.77
C VAL A 78 -15.06 2.07 1.23
N LEU A 79 -13.74 1.91 1.16
CA LEU A 79 -13.03 0.70 1.61
C LEU A 79 -12.77 0.67 3.12
N LYS A 80 -13.13 1.71 3.87
CA LYS A 80 -12.93 1.84 5.33
C LYS A 80 -11.49 1.54 5.73
N LEU A 81 -10.53 2.10 5.00
CA LEU A 81 -9.09 1.85 5.24
C LEU A 81 -8.54 2.56 6.48
N GLU A 82 -9.31 3.49 7.04
CA GLU A 82 -9.06 4.25 8.27
C GLU A 82 -10.33 4.29 9.11
#